data_AF-A0A098LXT7-F1
#
_entry.id   AF-A0A098LXT7-F1
#
_cell.length_a   1.000
_cell.length_b   1.000
_cell.length_c   1.000
_cell.angle_alpha   90.00
_cell.angle_beta   90.00
_cell.angle_gamma   90.00
#
_symmetry.space_group_name_H-M   'P 1'
#
loop_
_entity.id
_entity.type
_entity.pdbx_description
1 polymer ?
#
loop_
_entity_poly.entity_id
_entity_poly.type
_entity_poly.pdbx_seq_one_letter_code
_entity_poly.pdbx_strand_id
1 'polypeptide(L)'
;MAISLDILIAITMVTAMMATISAKVCGDYQACAITIEGEVYPLCSCGGTQDCPVSHEDLEIADFMYICENVSEVRRCTSINEVAVEYVGYSEGTSDFRLRCRCRTYTWIDDETVCEELADY
;
A
#
# COMPACT_ATOMS: atom_id res chain seq x y z
N MET A 1 -27.91 -25.31 -53.68
CA MET A 1 -28.26 -24.15 -52.84
C MET A 1 -27.51 -24.31 -51.54
N ALA A 2 -26.64 -23.34 -51.27
CA ALA A 2 -25.67 -23.36 -50.20
C ALA A 2 -26.36 -23.21 -48.85
N ILE A 3 -26.10 -24.15 -47.94
CA ILE A 3 -26.49 -24.05 -46.53
C ILE A 3 -25.52 -23.02 -45.96
N SER A 4 -26.00 -21.79 -45.77
CA SER A 4 -25.18 -20.66 -45.39
C SER A 4 -24.59 -20.88 -44.00
N LEU A 5 -23.31 -20.55 -43.95
CA LEU A 5 -22.30 -20.71 -42.93
C LEU A 5 -22.57 -19.75 -41.74
N ASP A 6 -23.79 -19.69 -41.20
CA ASP A 6 -24.21 -18.63 -40.26
C ASP A 6 -23.99 -18.95 -38.77
N ILE A 7 -23.38 -20.08 -38.42
CA ILE A 7 -23.19 -20.50 -37.02
C ILE A 7 -21.76 -20.26 -36.52
N LEU A 8 -20.79 -19.95 -37.41
CA LEU A 8 -19.37 -19.99 -37.06
C LEU A 8 -18.66 -18.64 -36.89
N ILE A 9 -19.41 -17.53 -36.76
CA ILE A 9 -18.82 -16.18 -36.55
C ILE A 9 -19.30 -15.53 -35.23
N ALA A 10 -20.13 -16.22 -34.43
CA ALA A 10 -20.58 -15.72 -33.13
C ALA A 10 -19.64 -16.06 -31.96
N ILE A 11 -18.47 -16.60 -32.23
CA ILE A 11 -17.50 -17.02 -31.22
C ILE A 11 -16.17 -16.35 -31.58
N THR A 12 -15.46 -15.81 -30.59
CA THR A 12 -14.12 -15.18 -30.68
C THR A 12 -14.03 -13.67 -30.91
N MET A 13 -14.94 -12.88 -30.35
CA MET A 13 -14.54 -11.56 -29.82
C MET A 13 -15.11 -11.37 -28.41
N VAL A 14 -14.78 -12.29 -27.50
CA VAL A 14 -14.56 -11.88 -26.11
C VAL A 14 -13.21 -11.18 -26.13
N THR A 15 -13.19 -9.92 -26.58
CA THR A 15 -12.14 -9.01 -26.14
C THR A 15 -12.32 -8.92 -24.65
N ALA A 16 -11.56 -9.75 -23.92
CA ALA A 16 -11.22 -9.47 -22.55
C ALA A 16 -10.61 -8.07 -22.59
N MET A 17 -11.44 -7.06 -22.36
CA MET A 17 -11.00 -5.78 -21.85
C MET A 17 -10.39 -6.14 -20.51
N MET A 18 -9.14 -6.58 -20.53
CA MET A 18 -8.29 -6.46 -19.38
C MET A 18 -8.23 -4.97 -19.17
N ALA A 19 -9.12 -4.47 -18.31
CA ALA A 19 -8.82 -3.27 -17.56
C ALA A 19 -7.50 -3.59 -16.88
N THR A 20 -6.39 -3.21 -17.52
CA THR A 20 -5.15 -2.95 -16.82
C THR A 20 -5.50 -1.77 -15.92
N ILE A 21 -6.14 -2.07 -14.79
CA ILE A 21 -6.06 -1.25 -13.60
C ILE A 21 -4.55 -1.14 -13.43
N SER A 22 -3.98 0.00 -13.84
CA SER A 22 -2.59 0.28 -13.57
C SER A 22 -2.54 0.45 -12.08
N ALA A 23 -2.42 -0.67 -11.35
CA ALA A 23 -2.24 -0.66 -9.92
C ALA A 23 -1.00 0.20 -9.71
N LYS A 24 -1.20 1.37 -9.12
CA LYS A 24 -0.12 2.28 -8.77
C LYS A 24 0.96 1.49 -8.05
N VAL A 25 2.19 1.62 -8.50
CA VAL A 25 3.33 0.95 -7.85
C VAL A 25 3.78 1.81 -6.68
N CYS A 26 3.97 1.19 -5.52
CA CYS A 26 4.49 1.87 -4.33
C CYS A 26 5.91 2.39 -4.58
N GLY A 27 6.20 3.61 -4.14
CA GLY A 27 7.58 4.09 -4.02
C GLY A 27 8.23 3.56 -2.75
N ASP A 28 9.52 3.88 -2.58
CA ASP A 28 10.30 3.39 -1.44
C ASP A 28 9.65 3.73 -0.09
N TYR A 29 9.49 2.70 0.75
CA TYR A 29 8.90 2.74 2.09
C TYR A 29 7.51 3.42 2.16
N GLN A 30 6.80 3.41 1.03
CA GLN A 30 5.43 3.89 0.95
C GLN A 30 4.47 2.83 1.51
N ALA A 31 3.45 3.29 2.23
CA ALA A 31 2.36 2.45 2.68
C ALA A 31 1.65 1.83 1.47
N CYS A 32 1.64 0.50 1.40
CA CYS A 32 0.90 -0.24 0.39
C CYS A 32 -0.55 -0.53 0.82
N ALA A 33 -0.81 -0.54 2.13
CA ALA A 33 -2.13 -0.60 2.69
C ALA A 33 -2.16 0.03 4.08
N ILE A 34 -3.36 0.42 4.52
CA ILE A 34 -3.63 0.89 5.88
C ILE A 34 -4.86 0.21 6.45
N THR A 35 -4.94 0.12 7.77
CA THR A 35 -6.13 -0.38 8.48
C THR A 35 -6.92 0.79 9.05
N ILE A 36 -8.20 0.88 8.68
CA ILE A 36 -9.16 1.85 9.22
C ILE A 36 -10.34 1.07 9.78
N GLU A 37 -10.63 1.24 11.07
CA GLU A 37 -11.75 0.55 11.75
C GLU A 37 -11.72 -0.99 11.60
N GLY A 38 -10.52 -1.58 11.44
CA GLY A 38 -10.32 -3.03 11.28
C GLY A 38 -10.46 -3.52 9.84
N GLU A 39 -10.75 -2.64 8.88
CA GLU A 39 -10.75 -2.95 7.46
C GLU A 39 -9.44 -2.51 6.80
N VAL A 40 -8.92 -3.35 5.91
CA VAL A 40 -7.65 -3.10 5.20
C VAL A 40 -7.94 -2.43 3.86
N TYR A 41 -7.36 -1.25 3.66
CA TYR A 41 -7.50 -0.44 2.46
C TYR A 41 -6.19 -0.44 1.66
N PRO A 42 -6.17 -1.01 0.43
CA PRO A 42 -4.99 -0.97 -0.41
C PRO A 42 -4.77 0.44 -0.98
N LEU A 43 -3.52 0.89 -0.99
CA LEU A 43 -3.08 2.20 -1.49
C LEU A 43 -2.26 2.08 -2.79
N CYS A 44 -1.40 1.06 -2.87
CA CYS A 44 -0.57 0.77 -4.04
C CYS A 44 -0.10 -0.69 -4.02
N SER A 45 0.49 -1.16 -5.12
CA SER A 45 1.04 -2.51 -5.28
C SER A 45 2.56 -2.51 -5.12
N CYS A 46 3.11 -3.56 -4.49
CA CYS A 46 4.54 -3.75 -4.24
C CYS A 46 5.37 -4.14 -5.47
N GLY A 47 4.96 -3.67 -6.65
CA GLY A 47 5.59 -3.95 -7.93
C GLY A 47 4.89 -5.07 -8.68
N GLY A 48 4.19 -4.70 -9.76
CA GLY A 48 3.75 -5.52 -10.90
C GLY A 48 2.75 -6.65 -10.63
N THR A 49 2.98 -7.47 -9.61
CA THR A 49 2.22 -8.68 -9.27
C THR A 49 2.22 -9.05 -7.78
N GLN A 50 2.95 -8.32 -6.92
CA GLN A 50 2.93 -8.59 -5.48
C GLN A 50 1.84 -7.76 -4.78
N ASP A 51 0.99 -8.48 -4.05
CA ASP A 51 0.03 -7.91 -3.12
C ASP A 51 0.75 -7.34 -1.89
N CYS A 52 0.15 -6.32 -1.27
CA CYS A 52 0.66 -5.73 -0.04
C CYS A 52 0.68 -6.80 1.08
N PRO A 53 1.78 -6.95 1.83
CA PRO A 53 1.97 -8.03 2.78
C PRO A 53 1.28 -7.76 4.12
N VAL A 54 -0.06 -7.72 4.11
CA VAL A 54 -0.92 -7.37 5.26
C VAL A 54 -0.98 -8.40 6.39
N SER A 55 -0.22 -9.49 6.26
CA SER A 55 -0.14 -10.60 7.23
C SER A 55 1.27 -10.80 7.79
N HIS A 56 2.19 -9.87 7.53
CA HIS A 56 3.59 -9.96 7.96
C HIS A 56 3.89 -8.86 8.98
N GLU A 57 4.00 -9.25 10.25
CA GLU A 57 4.26 -8.33 11.38
C GLU A 57 5.57 -7.54 11.19
N ASP A 58 6.57 -8.10 10.51
CA ASP A 58 7.85 -7.44 10.20
C ASP A 58 7.72 -6.27 9.20
N LEU A 59 6.57 -6.15 8.54
CA LEU A 59 6.26 -5.18 7.48
C LEU A 59 5.14 -4.21 7.90
N GLU A 60 4.73 -4.30 9.15
CA GLU A 60 3.64 -3.52 9.75
C GLU A 60 4.18 -2.45 10.70
N ILE A 61 3.45 -1.34 10.77
CA ILE A 61 3.66 -0.28 11.75
C ILE A 61 2.40 -0.11 12.58
N ALA A 62 2.55 -0.42 13.87
CA ALA A 62 1.58 -0.16 14.94
C ALA A 62 0.15 -0.59 14.59
N ASP A 63 0.02 -1.73 13.91
CA ASP A 63 -1.25 -2.34 13.54
C ASP A 63 -2.14 -1.55 12.57
N PHE A 64 -1.60 -0.50 11.91
CA PHE A 64 -2.40 0.37 11.04
C PHE A 64 -1.79 0.66 9.66
N MET A 65 -0.51 0.35 9.43
CA MET A 65 0.16 0.66 8.16
C MET A 65 1.07 -0.48 7.72
N TYR A 66 0.95 -0.89 6.45
CA TYR A 66 1.73 -1.96 5.84
C TYR A 66 2.62 -1.43 4.72
N ILE A 67 3.85 -1.92 4.64
CA ILE A 67 4.88 -1.45 3.70
C ILE A 67 5.43 -2.64 2.92
N CYS A 68 5.89 -2.41 1.70
CA CYS A 68 6.42 -3.47 0.83
C CYS A 68 7.80 -3.98 1.27
N GLU A 69 8.60 -3.08 1.84
CA GLU A 69 9.98 -3.32 2.25
C GLU A 69 10.12 -3.57 3.76
N ASN A 70 11.25 -4.18 4.14
CA ASN A 70 11.54 -4.49 5.53
C ASN A 70 11.67 -3.21 6.38
N VAL A 71 10.74 -3.03 7.31
CA VAL A 71 10.68 -1.87 8.22
C VAL A 71 11.90 -1.80 9.15
N SER A 72 12.54 -2.93 9.43
CA SER A 72 13.75 -2.99 10.27
C SER A 72 14.96 -2.30 9.65
N GLU A 73 14.99 -2.14 8.32
CA GLU A 73 16.05 -1.44 7.60
C GLU A 73 15.93 0.09 7.71
N VAL A 74 14.75 0.58 8.07
CA VAL A 74 14.53 2.01 8.29
C VAL A 74 15.24 2.45 9.57
N ARG A 75 15.86 3.64 9.49
CA ARG A 75 16.51 4.25 10.66
C ARG A 75 15.52 4.41 11.81
N ARG A 76 16.02 4.29 13.04
CA ARG A 76 15.25 4.67 14.23
C ARG A 76 15.02 6.18 14.24
N CYS A 77 13.89 6.64 14.80
CA CYS A 77 13.72 8.05 15.11
C CYS A 77 14.73 8.46 16.20
N THR A 78 15.12 9.74 16.18
CA THR A 78 16.16 10.29 17.05
C THR A 78 15.60 11.05 18.26
N SER A 79 14.33 11.47 18.18
CA SER A 79 13.62 12.11 19.27
C SER A 79 12.15 11.69 19.33
N ILE A 80 11.58 11.82 20.52
CA ILE A 80 10.12 11.83 20.70
C ILE A 80 9.54 13.01 19.91
N ASN A 81 8.33 12.84 19.39
CA ASN A 81 7.62 13.78 18.50
C ASN A 81 8.29 14.02 17.14
N GLU A 82 9.31 13.26 16.77
CA GLU A 82 9.80 13.26 15.38
C GLU A 82 8.70 12.65 14.48
N VAL A 83 8.43 13.31 13.34
CA VAL A 83 7.46 12.80 12.35
C VAL A 83 7.98 11.48 11.78
N ALA A 84 7.29 10.41 12.15
CA ALA A 84 7.67 9.06 11.80
C ALA A 84 7.04 8.65 10.46
N VAL A 85 5.81 9.10 10.18
CA VAL A 85 5.12 8.87 8.91
C VAL A 85 4.81 10.21 8.25
N GLU A 86 5.28 10.37 7.02
CA GLU A 86 5.07 11.56 6.19
C GLU A 86 3.90 11.33 5.24
N TYR A 87 2.99 12.31 5.13
CA TYR A 87 1.99 12.35 4.07
C TYR A 87 2.64 12.77 2.74
N VAL A 88 2.57 11.91 1.73
CA VAL A 88 3.23 12.11 0.44
C VAL A 88 2.31 12.81 -0.58
N GLY A 89 0.99 12.67 -0.42
CA GLY A 89 0.02 13.29 -1.30
C GLY A 89 -1.29 12.51 -1.41
N TYR A 90 -2.17 12.98 -2.29
CA TYR A 90 -3.44 12.33 -2.61
C TYR A 90 -3.43 11.87 -4.07
N SER A 91 -3.77 10.61 -4.30
CA SER A 91 -3.71 9.99 -5.62
C SER A 91 -4.79 8.92 -5.73
N GLU A 92 -5.51 8.92 -6.85
CA GLU A 92 -6.52 7.90 -7.18
C GLU A 92 -7.63 7.68 -6.13
N GLY A 93 -7.92 8.69 -5.31
CA GLY A 93 -8.96 8.57 -4.29
C GLY A 93 -8.42 8.32 -2.88
N THR A 94 -7.12 8.06 -2.73
CA THR A 94 -6.48 7.64 -1.48
C THR A 94 -5.31 8.54 -1.10
N SER A 95 -5.10 8.71 0.21
CA SER A 95 -3.93 9.39 0.78
C SER A 95 -2.72 8.45 0.80
N ASP A 96 -1.57 8.95 0.39
CA ASP A 96 -0.29 8.24 0.42
C ASP A 96 0.51 8.61 1.66
N PHE A 97 1.13 7.60 2.27
CA PHE A 97 1.96 7.74 3.45
C PHE A 97 3.31 7.09 3.22
N ARG A 98 4.38 7.67 3.78
CA ARG A 98 5.74 7.11 3.72
C ARG A 98 6.36 7.07 5.11
N LEU A 99 6.96 5.94 5.44
CA LEU A 99 7.73 5.81 6.66
C LEU A 99 9.08 6.52 6.55
N ARG A 100 9.38 7.38 7.53
CA ARG A 100 10.63 8.16 7.62
C ARG A 100 11.59 7.59 8.65
N CYS A 101 11.05 7.12 9.76
CA CYS A 101 11.81 6.51 10.83
C CYS A 101 10.92 5.60 11.68
N ARG A 102 11.52 4.61 12.33
CA ARG A 102 10.82 3.65 13.17
C ARG A 102 10.87 4.01 14.65
N CYS A 103 9.78 3.75 15.34
CA CYS A 103 9.56 3.93 16.78
C CYS A 103 9.12 2.62 17.42
N ARG A 104 9.14 2.59 18.75
CA ARG A 104 8.49 1.52 19.52
C ARG A 104 6.97 1.70 19.49
N THR A 105 6.50 2.92 19.75
CA THR A 105 5.09 3.29 19.64
C THR A 105 4.94 4.62 18.91
N TYR A 106 3.75 4.83 18.37
CA TYR A 106 3.41 5.96 17.51
C TYR A 106 2.14 6.62 18.05
N THR A 107 2.05 7.93 17.88
CA THR A 107 0.85 8.69 18.26
C THR A 107 0.53 9.74 17.21
N TRP A 108 -0.68 10.31 17.27
CA TRP A 108 -1.16 11.32 16.34
C TRP A 108 -1.17 12.69 17.00
N ILE A 109 -0.46 13.65 16.40
CA ILE A 109 -0.42 15.05 16.83
C ILE A 109 -0.65 15.93 15.61
N ASP A 110 -1.66 16.81 15.65
CA ASP A 110 -1.93 17.78 14.58
C ASP A 110 -1.96 17.16 13.16
N ASP A 111 -2.64 16.00 13.03
CA ASP A 111 -2.76 15.19 11.79
C ASP A 111 -1.46 14.51 11.32
N GLU A 112 -0.39 14.55 12.10
CA GLU A 112 0.87 13.84 11.83
C GLU A 112 1.03 12.60 12.72
N THR A 113 1.55 11.51 12.16
CA THR A 113 1.98 10.37 12.97
C THR A 113 3.42 10.57 13.42
N VAL A 114 3.62 10.69 14.73
CA VAL A 114 4.91 10.98 15.34
C VAL A 114 5.37 9.87 16.27
N CYS A 115 6.66 9.89 16.60
CA CYS A 115 7.27 8.98 17.55
C CYS A 115 6.81 9.26 18.98
N GLU A 116 6.13 8.31 19.62
CA GLU A 116 5.79 8.41 21.04
C GLU A 116 6.88 7.81 21.92
N GLU A 117 7.33 6.60 21.60
CA GLU A 117 8.43 5.93 22.29
C GLU A 117 9.56 5.54 21.31
N LEU A 118 10.81 5.81 21.69
CA LEU A 118 11.97 5.42 20.90
C LEU A 118 12.16 3.90 20.90
N ALA A 119 12.55 3.33 19.76
CA ALA A 119 12.91 1.93 19.67
C ALA A 119 14.20 1.65 20.48
N ASP A 120 14.13 0.70 21.42
CA ASP A 120 15.28 0.29 22.24
C ASP A 120 16.46 -0.21 21.38
N TYR A 121 17.67 -0.14 21.94
CA TYR A 121 18.93 -0.47 21.27
C TYR A 121 19.04 -1.92 20.82
#